data_AF-I1YLR1-F1
#
_entry.id   AF-I1YLR1-F1
#
_cell.length_a   1.000
_cell.length_b   1.000
_cell.length_c   1.000
_cell.angle_alpha   90.00
_cell.angle_beta   90.00
_cell.angle_gamma   90.00
#
_symmetry.space_group_name_H-M   'P 1'
#
loop_
_entity.id
_entity.type
_entity.pdbx_description
1 polymer ?
#
loop_
_entity_poly.entity_id
_entity_poly.type
_entity_poly.pdbx_seq_one_letter_code
_entity_poly.pdbx_strand_id
1 'polypeptide(L)'
;MIEDLQPGDVVIAEKIDRISRLPLPEAERLIATIQGKGAMLAVPGVVDLTDLVAGAEGVSRIVLEAVQELLLKLSLQMARDDYEDRRERQRQGISQAKKKGKYRGRKADHKTHELIVKLRPNHTIAETARLAGCSESQVKLVWAKHQKEKGQ
;
A
#
# COMPACT_ATOMS: atom_id res chain seq x y z
N MET A 1 19.10 -1.90 6.22
CA MET A 1 18.45 -3.06 6.88
C MET A 1 18.83 -4.38 6.21
N ILE A 2 18.43 -4.66 4.96
CA ILE A 2 18.91 -5.89 4.26
C ILE A 2 20.41 -5.81 3.99
N GLU A 3 20.91 -4.61 3.69
CA GLU A 3 22.34 -4.34 3.46
C GLU A 3 23.23 -4.66 4.67
N ASP A 4 22.69 -4.59 5.88
CA ASP A 4 23.44 -4.73 7.13
C ASP A 4 23.42 -6.15 7.71
N LEU A 5 22.65 -7.07 7.10
CA LEU A 5 22.47 -8.45 7.58
C LEU A 5 23.80 -9.20 7.64
N GLN A 6 24.02 -9.87 8.77
CA GLN A 6 25.14 -10.76 9.03
C GLN A 6 24.72 -12.23 8.92
N PRO A 7 25.66 -13.15 8.68
CA PRO A 7 25.41 -14.58 8.76
C PRO A 7 24.86 -14.98 10.14
N GLY A 8 23.76 -15.73 10.16
CA GLY A 8 23.09 -16.15 11.39
C GLY A 8 22.00 -15.19 11.89
N ASP A 9 21.83 -14.02 11.27
CA ASP A 9 20.72 -13.12 11.60
C ASP A 9 19.38 -13.75 11.20
N VAL A 10 18.34 -13.54 12.02
CA VAL A 10 16.98 -14.01 11.74
C VAL A 10 16.09 -12.82 11.40
N VAL A 11 15.64 -12.77 10.15
CA VAL A 11 14.65 -11.81 9.67
C VAL A 11 13.27 -12.35 9.96
N ILE A 12 12.55 -11.72 10.89
CA ILE A 12 11.17 -12.11 11.22
C ILE A 12 10.21 -11.23 10.43
N ALA A 13 9.40 -11.84 9.58
CA ALA A 13 8.29 -11.15 8.92
C ALA A 13 7.02 -11.32 9.76
N GLU A 14 6.30 -10.23 10.06
CA GLU A 14 5.03 -10.28 10.81
C GLU A 14 4.01 -11.21 10.15
N LYS A 15 3.89 -11.15 8.82
CA LYS A 15 3.07 -12.02 7.97
C LYS A 15 3.68 -12.11 6.58
N ILE A 16 3.45 -13.22 5.90
CA ILE A 16 3.82 -13.41 4.49
C ILE A 16 3.18 -12.35 3.56
N ASP A 17 2.02 -11.79 3.94
CA ASP A 17 1.31 -10.70 3.23
C ASP A 17 2.15 -9.41 3.09
N ARG A 18 3.13 -9.20 3.98
CA ARG A 18 4.05 -8.06 3.88
C ARG A 18 5.05 -8.22 2.73
N ILE A 19 5.37 -9.47 2.37
CA ILE A 19 6.24 -9.83 1.25
C ILE A 19 5.40 -9.98 -0.04
N SER A 20 4.18 -10.52 0.05
CA SER A 20 3.30 -10.82 -1.11
C SER A 20 2.73 -9.60 -1.84
N ARG A 21 2.88 -8.39 -1.27
CA ARG A 21 2.58 -7.13 -1.99
C ARG A 21 3.51 -6.93 -3.17
N LEU A 22 4.73 -7.46 -3.10
CA LEU A 22 5.65 -7.50 -4.23
C LEU A 22 5.18 -8.55 -5.25
N PRO A 23 5.44 -8.35 -6.54
CA PRO A 23 5.37 -9.43 -7.52
C PRO A 23 6.20 -10.63 -7.08
N LEU A 24 5.76 -11.85 -7.38
CA LEU A 24 6.48 -13.09 -7.03
C LEU A 24 7.98 -13.05 -7.37
N PRO A 25 8.41 -12.60 -8.57
CA PRO A 25 9.84 -12.54 -8.88
C PRO A 25 10.64 -11.60 -7.96
N GLU A 26 10.02 -10.54 -7.43
CA GLU A 26 10.66 -9.61 -6.50
C GLU A 26 10.72 -10.19 -5.09
N ALA A 27 9.68 -10.91 -4.67
CA ALA A 27 9.68 -11.65 -3.40
C ALA A 27 10.75 -12.75 -3.38
N GLU A 28 10.88 -13.50 -4.48
CA GLU A 28 11.94 -14.51 -4.64
C GLU A 28 13.33 -13.88 -4.58
N ARG A 29 13.55 -12.75 -5.26
CA ARG A 29 14.83 -12.01 -5.18
C ARG A 29 15.14 -11.55 -3.78
N LEU A 30 14.15 -11.05 -3.04
CA LEU A 30 14.32 -10.62 -1.65
C LEU A 30 14.78 -11.78 -0.77
N ILE A 31 14.12 -12.94 -0.89
CA ILE A 31 14.48 -14.16 -0.14
C ILE A 31 15.88 -14.63 -0.51
N ALA A 32 16.19 -14.70 -1.80
CA ALA A 32 17.51 -15.08 -2.28
C ALA A 32 18.60 -14.13 -1.77
N THR A 33 18.29 -12.84 -1.66
CA THR A 33 19.23 -11.84 -1.11
C THR A 33 19.48 -12.05 0.39
N ILE A 34 18.44 -12.38 1.16
CA ILE A 34 18.55 -12.68 2.60
C ILE A 34 19.37 -13.97 2.82
N GLN A 35 19.02 -15.04 2.10
CA GLN A 35 19.72 -16.32 2.17
C GLN A 35 21.17 -16.23 1.68
N GLY A 36 21.42 -15.46 0.62
CA GLY A 36 22.77 -15.22 0.10
C GLY A 36 23.71 -14.52 1.08
N LYS A 37 23.16 -13.82 2.09
CA LYS A 37 23.91 -13.24 3.20
C LYS A 37 24.10 -14.18 4.39
N GLY A 38 23.56 -15.40 4.31
CA GLY A 38 23.55 -16.36 5.41
C GLY A 38 22.56 -16.03 6.52
N ALA A 39 21.60 -15.13 6.27
CA ALA A 39 20.52 -14.83 7.19
C ALA A 39 19.32 -15.75 6.94
N MET A 40 18.58 -16.07 8.00
CA MET A 40 17.40 -16.91 7.96
C MET A 40 16.14 -16.05 7.90
N LEU A 41 15.12 -16.51 7.16
CA LEU A 41 13.82 -15.86 7.10
C LEU A 41 12.80 -16.68 7.90
N ALA A 42 12.29 -16.12 8.98
CA ALA A 42 11.23 -16.72 9.77
C ALA A 42 9.88 -16.05 9.44
N VAL A 43 8.94 -16.86 8.93
CA VAL A 43 7.58 -16.39 8.58
C VAL A 43 6.54 -17.22 9.34
N PRO A 44 5.68 -16.59 10.17
CA PRO A 44 4.61 -17.29 10.86
C PRO A 44 3.68 -18.03 9.89
N GLY A 45 3.50 -19.33 10.10
CA GLY A 45 2.61 -20.19 9.31
C GLY A 45 3.28 -20.92 8.14
N VAL A 46 4.55 -20.65 7.84
CA VAL A 46 5.37 -21.48 6.94
C VAL A 46 6.12 -22.49 7.80
N VAL A 47 6.07 -23.77 7.44
CA VAL A 47 6.84 -24.80 8.13
C VAL A 47 8.32 -24.53 7.94
N ASP A 48 9.07 -24.50 9.03
CA ASP A 48 10.52 -24.39 9.02
C ASP A 48 11.13 -25.78 9.23
N LEU A 49 11.79 -26.30 8.18
CA LEU A 49 12.46 -27.59 8.20
C LEU A 49 13.95 -27.49 8.59
N THR A 50 14.44 -26.32 9.03
CA THR A 50 15.86 -26.09 9.32
C THR A 50 16.44 -27.09 10.31
N ASP A 51 15.71 -27.44 11.38
CA ASP A 51 16.15 -28.44 12.36
C ASP A 51 16.24 -29.86 11.78
N LEU A 52 15.33 -30.20 10.86
CA LEU A 52 15.33 -31.50 10.16
C LEU A 52 16.48 -31.59 9.15
N VAL A 53 16.78 -30.49 8.45
CA VAL A 53 17.92 -30.37 7.53
C VAL A 53 19.24 -30.52 8.28
N ALA A 54 19.35 -29.93 9.48
CA ALA A 54 20.57 -29.99 10.29
C ALA A 54 20.93 -31.41 10.75
N GLY A 55 19.94 -32.28 10.93
CA GLY A 55 20.13 -33.69 11.29
C GLY A 55 20.18 -34.66 10.11
N ALA A 56 20.05 -34.19 8.87
CA ALA A 56 19.97 -35.01 7.67
C ALA A 56 21.30 -35.02 6.89
N GLU A 57 21.66 -36.17 6.32
CA GLU A 57 22.88 -36.36 5.53
C GLU A 57 22.61 -36.91 4.12
N GLY A 58 23.52 -36.61 3.20
CA GLY A 58 23.46 -37.09 1.82
C GLY A 58 22.19 -36.66 1.09
N VAL A 59 21.51 -37.61 0.47
CA VAL A 59 20.31 -37.37 -0.36
C VAL A 59 19.16 -36.77 0.45
N SER A 60 19.00 -37.19 1.70
CA SER A 60 17.90 -36.72 2.56
C SER A 60 17.94 -35.21 2.80
N ARG A 61 19.15 -34.66 2.98
CA ARG A 61 19.38 -33.22 3.12
C ARG A 61 18.95 -32.44 1.87
N ILE A 62 19.37 -32.90 0.70
CA ILE A 62 19.05 -32.27 -0.60
C ILE A 62 17.53 -32.23 -0.81
N VAL A 63 16.84 -33.32 -0.47
CA VAL A 63 15.37 -33.39 -0.59
C VAL A 63 14.69 -32.42 0.38
N LEU A 64 15.14 -32.36 1.64
CA LEU A 64 14.56 -31.44 2.63
C LEU A 64 14.76 -29.97 2.25
N GLU A 65 15.94 -29.60 1.73
CA GLU A 65 16.21 -28.25 1.23
C GLU A 65 15.29 -27.90 0.04
N ALA A 66 15.10 -28.82 -0.91
CA ALA A 66 14.18 -28.61 -2.04
C ALA A 66 12.71 -28.49 -1.61
N VAL A 67 12.27 -29.28 -0.62
CA VAL A 67 10.92 -29.19 -0.06
C VAL A 67 10.72 -27.86 0.65
N GLN A 68 11.70 -27.39 1.43
CA GLN A 68 11.64 -26.07 2.09
C GLN A 68 11.48 -24.95 1.06
N GLU A 69 12.25 -24.98 -0.03
CA GLU A 69 12.16 -23.99 -1.10
C GLU A 69 10.77 -24.00 -1.77
N LEU A 70 10.24 -25.20 -2.06
CA LEU A 70 8.92 -25.36 -2.65
C LEU A 70 7.80 -24.85 -1.74
N LEU A 71 7.85 -25.19 -0.44
CA LEU A 71 6.87 -24.73 0.55
C LEU A 71 6.86 -23.21 0.66
N LEU A 72 8.04 -22.59 0.61
CA LEU A 72 8.17 -21.14 0.64
C LEU A 72 7.54 -20.50 -0.61
N LYS A 73 7.83 -21.02 -1.82
CA LYS A 73 7.24 -20.55 -3.08
C LYS A 73 5.72 -20.68 -3.10
N LEU A 74 5.19 -21.83 -2.68
CA LEU A 74 3.75 -22.06 -2.59
C LEU A 74 3.09 -21.08 -1.62
N SER A 75 3.71 -20.86 -0.46
CA SER A 75 3.20 -19.93 0.54
C SER A 75 3.15 -18.49 0.02
N LEU A 76 4.17 -18.06 -0.73
CA LEU A 76 4.21 -16.75 -1.38
C LEU A 76 3.13 -16.62 -2.46
N GLN A 77 2.94 -17.65 -3.28
CA GLN A 77 1.90 -17.68 -4.31
C GLN A 77 0.51 -17.56 -3.69
N MET A 78 0.20 -18.36 -2.67
CA MET A 78 -1.10 -18.29 -1.98
C MET A 78 -1.36 -16.91 -1.37
N ALA A 79 -0.33 -16.30 -0.77
CA ALA A 79 -0.43 -14.96 -0.21
C ALA A 79 -0.61 -13.88 -1.27
N ARG A 80 -0.10 -14.11 -2.48
CA ARG A 80 -0.29 -13.22 -3.63
C ARG A 80 -1.70 -13.32 -4.17
N ASP A 81 -2.20 -14.55 -4.35
CA ASP A 81 -3.55 -14.81 -4.85
C ASP A 81 -4.59 -14.14 -3.94
N ASP A 82 -4.48 -14.31 -2.61
CA ASP A 82 -5.39 -13.66 -1.65
C ASP A 82 -5.29 -12.11 -1.70
N TYR A 83 -4.10 -11.55 -1.93
CA TYR A 83 -3.93 -10.11 -2.11
C TYR A 83 -4.64 -9.60 -3.37
N GLU A 84 -4.49 -10.30 -4.50
CA GLU A 84 -5.14 -9.96 -5.77
C GLU A 84 -6.66 -10.09 -5.68
N ASP A 85 -7.14 -11.17 -5.06
CA ASP A 85 -8.54 -11.42 -4.77
C ASP A 85 -9.19 -10.27 -3.98
N ARG A 86 -8.55 -9.85 -2.87
CA ARG A 86 -9.04 -8.72 -2.06
C ARG A 86 -9.11 -7.43 -2.89
N ARG A 87 -8.10 -7.18 -3.73
CA ARG A 87 -8.06 -6.01 -4.61
C ARG A 87 -9.16 -6.05 -5.65
N GLU A 88 -9.43 -7.21 -6.24
CA GLU A 88 -10.51 -7.37 -7.20
C GLU A 88 -11.87 -7.14 -6.55
N ARG A 89 -12.15 -7.79 -5.41
CA ARG A 89 -13.40 -7.60 -4.66
C ARG A 89 -13.60 -6.12 -4.29
N GLN A 90 -12.54 -5.44 -3.85
CA GLN A 90 -12.59 -4.00 -3.58
C GLN A 90 -12.93 -3.21 -4.85
N ARG A 91 -12.28 -3.50 -5.98
CA ARG A 91 -12.55 -2.84 -7.27
C ARG A 91 -13.99 -3.03 -7.72
N GLN A 92 -14.52 -4.25 -7.60
CA GLN A 92 -15.91 -4.58 -7.91
C GLN A 92 -16.87 -3.79 -6.99
N GLY A 93 -16.59 -3.76 -5.68
CA GLY A 93 -17.38 -2.99 -4.71
C GLY A 93 -17.38 -1.48 -5.01
N ILE A 94 -16.22 -0.90 -5.33
CA ILE A 94 -16.10 0.50 -5.73
C ILE A 94 -16.90 0.76 -7.02
N SER A 95 -16.79 -0.12 -8.02
CA SER A 95 -17.54 -0.01 -9.29
C SER A 95 -19.05 0.02 -9.05
N GLN A 96 -19.56 -0.91 -8.23
CA GLN A 96 -20.98 -0.94 -7.87
C GLN A 96 -21.42 0.31 -7.10
N ALA A 97 -20.61 0.78 -6.15
CA ALA A 97 -20.92 1.98 -5.37
C ALA A 97 -20.84 3.26 -6.21
N LYS A 98 -19.94 3.35 -7.20
CA LYS A 98 -19.91 4.42 -8.21
C LYS A 98 -21.18 4.42 -9.06
N LYS A 99 -21.61 3.26 -9.56
CA LYS A 99 -22.88 3.10 -10.30
C LYS A 99 -24.10 3.54 -9.47
N LYS A 100 -24.08 3.25 -8.16
CA LYS A 100 -25.10 3.69 -7.18
C LYS A 100 -24.94 5.16 -6.74
N GLY A 101 -24.02 5.93 -7.32
CA GLY A 101 -23.84 7.36 -7.02
C GLY A 101 -23.32 7.69 -5.61
N LYS A 102 -22.73 6.71 -4.89
CA LYS A 102 -22.21 6.91 -3.53
C LYS A 102 -20.91 7.74 -3.51
N TYR A 103 -20.12 7.67 -4.57
CA TYR A 103 -18.88 8.45 -4.71
C TYR A 103 -19.18 9.85 -5.25
N ARG A 104 -19.37 10.82 -4.34
CA ARG A 104 -19.63 12.23 -4.68
C ARG A 104 -18.39 13.14 -4.55
N GLY A 105 -17.22 12.54 -4.34
CA GLY A 105 -15.97 13.26 -4.10
C GLY A 105 -15.94 13.95 -2.73
N ARG A 106 -14.97 14.86 -2.54
CA ARG A 106 -14.90 15.71 -1.35
C ARG A 106 -16.07 16.70 -1.39
N LYS A 107 -16.88 16.71 -0.32
CA LYS A 107 -17.96 17.70 -0.18
C LYS A 107 -17.35 19.10 -0.07
N ALA A 108 -17.93 20.05 -0.81
CA ALA A 108 -17.53 21.44 -0.72
C ALA A 108 -17.79 21.99 0.68
N ASP A 109 -16.89 22.84 1.17
CA ASP A 109 -17.12 23.59 2.40
C ASP A 109 -17.89 24.86 2.07
N HIS A 110 -19.21 24.76 2.18
CA HIS A 110 -20.13 25.85 1.85
C HIS A 110 -19.89 27.10 2.72
N LYS A 111 -19.49 26.95 3.99
CA LYS A 111 -19.23 28.09 4.89
C LYS A 111 -18.04 28.90 4.40
N THR A 112 -16.96 28.20 4.06
CA THR A 112 -15.76 28.83 3.50
C THR A 112 -16.06 29.50 2.16
N HIS A 113 -16.89 28.88 1.31
CA HIS A 113 -17.28 29.46 0.03
C HIS A 113 -18.10 30.76 0.20
N GLU A 114 -19.09 30.76 1.09
CA GLU A 114 -19.88 31.96 1.40
C GLU A 114 -19.01 33.09 1.97
N LEU A 115 -18.05 32.76 2.85
CA LEU A 115 -17.13 33.73 3.42
C LEU A 115 -16.24 34.36 2.34
N ILE A 116 -15.70 33.55 1.42
CA ILE A 116 -14.93 34.03 0.26
C ILE A 116 -15.76 35.01 -0.58
N VAL A 117 -17.01 34.66 -0.89
CA VAL A 117 -17.90 35.51 -1.71
C VAL A 117 -18.19 36.85 -1.02
N LYS A 118 -18.34 36.87 0.31
CA LYS A 118 -18.55 38.11 1.08
C LYS A 118 -17.29 38.99 1.15
N LEU A 119 -16.11 38.40 1.29
CA LEU A 119 -14.86 39.12 1.50
C LEU A 119 -14.24 39.65 0.18
N ARG A 120 -14.37 38.89 -0.90
CA ARG A 120 -13.66 39.14 -2.16
C ARG A 120 -13.94 40.51 -2.83
N PRO A 121 -15.13 41.12 -2.75
CA PRO A 121 -15.36 42.46 -3.31
C PRO A 121 -14.47 43.55 -2.70
N ASN A 122 -14.09 43.40 -1.43
CA ASN A 122 -13.38 44.44 -0.66
C ASN A 122 -11.92 44.09 -0.35
N HIS A 123 -11.47 42.88 -0.69
CA HIS A 123 -10.13 42.38 -0.36
C HIS A 123 -9.42 41.77 -1.56
N THR A 124 -8.09 41.77 -1.52
CA THR A 124 -7.27 41.05 -2.50
C THR A 124 -7.45 39.54 -2.35
N ILE A 125 -7.00 38.77 -3.34
CA ILE A 125 -7.08 37.30 -3.30
C ILE A 125 -6.27 36.73 -2.12
N ALA A 126 -5.06 37.25 -1.90
CA ALA A 126 -4.19 36.84 -0.80
C ALA A 126 -4.81 37.14 0.57
N GLU A 127 -5.37 38.35 0.75
CA GLU A 127 -6.03 38.73 2.01
C GLU A 127 -7.30 37.93 2.25
N THR A 128 -8.10 37.68 1.21
CA THR A 128 -9.31 36.85 1.31
C THR A 128 -8.94 35.41 1.71
N ALA A 129 -7.87 34.85 1.14
CA ALA A 129 -7.38 33.53 1.49
C ALA A 129 -6.94 33.44 2.96
N ARG A 130 -6.19 34.44 3.43
CA ARG A 130 -5.77 34.56 4.83
C ARG A 130 -6.96 34.66 5.79
N LEU A 131 -7.93 35.54 5.49
CA LEU A 131 -9.10 35.77 6.34
C LEU A 131 -10.09 34.59 6.33
N ALA A 132 -10.21 33.88 5.21
CA ALA A 132 -11.07 32.70 5.09
C ALA A 132 -10.38 31.38 5.49
N GLY A 133 -9.10 31.40 5.86
CA GLY A 133 -8.34 30.22 6.27
C GLY A 133 -8.18 29.18 5.15
N CYS A 134 -8.07 29.62 3.89
CA CYS A 134 -7.99 28.74 2.72
C CYS A 134 -6.84 29.15 1.77
N SER A 135 -6.62 28.37 0.71
CA SER A 135 -5.59 28.71 -0.29
C SER A 135 -6.09 29.75 -1.30
N GLU A 136 -5.17 30.55 -1.85
CA GLU A 136 -5.51 31.49 -2.94
C GLU A 136 -6.16 30.81 -4.15
N SER A 137 -5.74 29.58 -4.45
CA SER A 137 -6.33 28.76 -5.53
C SER A 137 -7.81 28.46 -5.26
N GLN A 138 -8.18 28.17 -4.01
CA GLN A 138 -9.57 27.95 -3.63
C GLN A 138 -10.40 29.25 -3.75
N VAL A 139 -9.84 30.40 -3.34
CA VAL A 139 -10.48 31.71 -3.53
C VAL A 139 -10.75 31.99 -5.01
N LYS A 140 -9.74 31.80 -5.88
CA LYS A 140 -9.86 32.01 -7.33
C LYS A 140 -10.95 31.11 -7.93
N LEU A 141 -10.96 29.82 -7.57
CA LEU A 141 -11.91 28.84 -8.08
C LEU A 141 -13.35 29.17 -7.65
N VAL A 142 -13.57 29.47 -6.37
CA VAL A 142 -14.90 29.82 -5.83
C VAL A 142 -15.40 31.12 -6.43
N TRP A 143 -14.55 32.16 -6.52
CA TRP A 143 -14.94 33.45 -7.08
C TRP A 143 -15.28 33.38 -8.57
N ALA A 144 -14.49 32.64 -9.36
CA ALA A 144 -14.78 32.41 -10.77
C ALA A 144 -16.11 31.67 -10.97
N LYS A 145 -16.43 30.71 -10.11
CA LYS A 145 -17.72 30.01 -10.14
C LYS A 145 -18.88 30.94 -9.82
N HIS A 146 -18.75 31.75 -8.77
CA HIS A 146 -19.76 32.75 -8.36
C HIS A 146 -20.04 33.80 -9.45
N GLN A 147 -18.99 34.28 -10.14
CA GLN A 147 -19.12 35.22 -11.26
C GLN A 147 -19.91 34.61 -12.43
N LYS A 148 -19.68 33.34 -12.76
CA LYS A 148 -20.44 32.62 -13.80
C LYS A 148 -21.92 32.45 -13.44
N GLU A 149 -22.21 32.13 -12.17
CA GLU A 149 -23.59 31.97 -11.67
C GLU A 149 -24.36 33.30 -11.61
N LYS A 150 -23.67 34.45 -11.42
CA LYS A 150 -24.28 35.79 -11.45
C LYS A 150 -24.47 36.36 -12.86
N GLY A 151 -23.74 35.86 -13.85
CA GLY A 151 -23.79 36.32 -15.24
C GLY A 151 -24.77 35.53 -16.14
N GLN A 152 -25.47 34.54 -15.57
CA GLN A 152 -26.61 33.84 -16.15
C GLN A 152 -27.91 34.43 -15.62
#